data_AF-A0A2M8TB91-F1
#
_entry.id   AF-A0A2M8TB91-F1
#
_cell.length_a   1.000
_cell.length_b   1.000
_cell.length_c   1.000
_cell.angle_alpha   90.00
_cell.angle_beta   90.00
_cell.angle_gamma   90.00
#
_symmetry.space_group_name_H-M   'P 1'
#
loop_
_entity.id
_entity.type
_entity.pdbx_description
1 polymer ?
#
loop_
_entity_poly.entity_id
_entity_poly.type
_entity_poly.pdbx_seq_one_letter_code
_entity_poly.pdbx_strand_id
1 'polypeptide(L)'
;MKKNMSHINNSSHHVDVKALILAIERARQELQNCMDYFQNVSNEPNLIDYAIYREAAVRAKYTYLLMQARKLDIKVNEYDACSEKISS
;
A
#
# COMPACT_ATOMS: atom_id res chain seq x y z
N MET A 1 6.05 -38.15 -37.10
CA MET A 1 6.69 -38.16 -35.77
C MET A 1 6.33 -36.88 -35.02
N LYS A 2 5.90 -37.05 -33.76
CA LYS A 2 5.84 -36.10 -32.62
C LYS A 2 5.01 -34.80 -32.77
N LYS A 3 3.76 -34.88 -32.30
CA LYS A 3 3.02 -33.77 -31.68
C LYS A 3 3.83 -33.27 -30.47
N ASN A 4 3.99 -31.95 -30.32
CA ASN A 4 4.28 -31.26 -29.06
C ASN A 4 3.58 -29.90 -29.21
N MET A 5 2.37 -29.59 -28.73
CA MET A 5 1.70 -29.84 -27.45
C MET A 5 2.62 -29.68 -26.24
N SER A 6 3.10 -28.45 -26.02
CA SER A 6 3.44 -28.00 -24.67
C SER A 6 2.24 -27.25 -24.11
N HIS A 7 1.39 -27.97 -23.39
CA HIS A 7 0.61 -27.38 -22.30
C HIS A 7 1.60 -26.90 -21.24
N ILE A 8 1.78 -25.59 -21.14
CA ILE A 8 2.31 -24.99 -19.92
C ILE A 8 1.21 -24.08 -19.40
N ASN A 9 0.39 -24.66 -18.53
CA ASN A 9 -0.58 -23.94 -17.72
C ASN A 9 0.20 -23.09 -16.71
N ASN A 10 0.61 -21.89 -17.11
CA ASN A 10 0.95 -20.86 -16.14
C ASN A 10 -0.36 -20.15 -15.79
N SER A 11 -0.97 -20.59 -14.69
CA SER A 11 -2.02 -19.87 -13.99
C SER A 11 -1.53 -18.44 -13.74
N SER A 12 -1.97 -17.54 -14.63
CA SER A 12 -1.53 -16.15 -14.72
C SER A 12 -2.09 -15.36 -13.55
N HIS A 13 -1.43 -15.45 -12.39
CA HIS A 13 -1.56 -14.44 -11.35
C HIS A 13 -0.83 -13.19 -11.84
N HIS A 14 -1.44 -12.49 -12.81
CA HIS A 14 -0.93 -11.21 -13.27
C HIS A 14 -1.07 -10.24 -12.09
N VAL A 15 0.03 -9.97 -11.39
CA VAL A 15 0.03 -8.97 -10.33
C VAL A 15 -0.28 -7.63 -10.99
N ASP A 16 -1.42 -7.06 -10.65
CA ASP A 16 -1.77 -5.71 -11.08
C ASP A 16 -0.88 -4.71 -10.32
N VAL A 17 0.23 -4.35 -10.97
CA VAL A 17 1.21 -3.37 -10.47
C VAL A 17 0.54 -2.04 -10.13
N LYS A 18 -0.45 -1.60 -10.93
CA LYS A 18 -1.18 -0.36 -10.69
C LYS A 18 -2.04 -0.47 -9.43
N ALA A 19 -2.72 -1.59 -9.25
CA ALA A 19 -3.49 -1.84 -8.03
C ALA A 19 -2.59 -1.88 -6.78
N LEU A 20 -1.39 -2.46 -6.88
CA LEU A 20 -0.41 -2.48 -5.80
C LEU A 20 0.06 -1.06 -5.43
N ILE A 21 0.42 -0.23 -6.42
CA ILE A 21 0.82 1.16 -6.18
C ILE A 21 -0.32 1.95 -5.53
N LEU A 22 -1.54 1.82 -6.03
CA LEU A 22 -2.72 2.46 -5.44
C LEU A 22 -2.98 2.00 -3.99
N ALA A 23 -2.75 0.72 -3.69
CA ALA A 23 -2.89 0.19 -2.34
C ALA A 23 -1.84 0.78 -1.39
N ILE A 24 -0.61 0.95 -1.87
CA ILE A 24 0.50 1.58 -1.11
C ILE A 24 0.15 3.03 -0.78
N GLU A 25 -0.29 3.82 -1.75
CA GLU A 25 -0.68 5.22 -1.53
C GLU A 25 -1.86 5.35 -0.56
N ARG A 26 -2.87 4.48 -0.68
CA ARG A 26 -3.99 4.44 0.26
C ARG A 26 -3.54 4.10 1.67
N ALA A 27 -2.65 3.12 1.83
CA ALA A 27 -2.12 2.74 3.14
C ALA A 27 -1.26 3.86 3.75
N ARG A 28 -0.53 4.62 2.92
CA ARG A 28 0.22 5.81 3.36
C ARG A 28 -0.72 6.91 3.86
N GLN A 29 -1.76 7.24 3.09
CA GLN A 29 -2.76 8.23 3.51
C GLN A 29 -3.51 7.77 4.77
N GLU A 30 -3.85 6.48 4.85
CA GLU A 30 -4.50 5.91 6.02
C GLU A 30 -3.61 5.99 7.27
N LEU A 31 -2.29 5.81 7.12
CA LEU A 31 -1.32 5.95 8.21
C LEU A 31 -1.27 7.41 8.69
N GLN A 32 -1.23 8.38 7.76
CA GLN A 32 -1.30 9.79 8.12
C GLN A 32 -2.58 10.10 8.89
N ASN A 33 -3.73 9.61 8.41
CA ASN A 33 -5.01 9.80 9.09
C ASN A 33 -5.04 9.17 10.49
N CYS A 34 -4.37 8.03 10.71
CA CYS A 34 -4.21 7.45 12.06
C CYS A 34 -3.41 8.37 12.99
N MET A 35 -2.31 8.91 12.49
CA MET A 35 -1.46 9.83 13.26
C MET A 35 -2.25 11.08 13.62
N ASP A 36 -2.97 11.67 12.67
CA ASP A 36 -3.82 12.85 12.90
C ASP A 36 -4.96 12.52 13.90
N TYR A 37 -5.56 11.33 13.78
CA TYR A 37 -6.58 10.87 14.71
C TYR A 37 -6.03 10.75 16.14
N PHE A 38 -4.87 10.14 16.32
CA PHE A 38 -4.21 10.03 17.63
C PHE A 38 -4.01 11.41 18.26
N GLN A 39 -3.52 12.39 17.51
CA GLN A 39 -3.35 13.76 18.00
C GLN A 39 -4.68 14.36 18.48
N ASN A 40 -5.76 14.15 17.71
CA ASN A 40 -7.08 14.70 18.03
C ASN A 40 -7.77 14.02 19.22
N VAL A 41 -7.51 12.74 19.48
CA VAL A 41 -8.13 11.99 20.58
C VAL A 41 -7.28 11.89 21.85
N SER A 42 -6.17 12.63 21.93
CA SER A 42 -5.22 12.60 23.05
C SER A 42 -5.85 12.84 24.44
N ASN A 43 -7.03 13.46 24.49
CA ASN A 43 -7.74 13.78 25.73
C ASN A 43 -8.87 12.79 26.07
N GLU A 44 -9.07 11.76 25.24
CA GLU A 44 -10.13 10.76 25.38
C GLU A 44 -9.50 9.38 25.68
N PRO A 45 -9.33 8.99 26.96
CA PRO A 45 -8.56 7.81 27.35
C PRO A 45 -8.98 6.51 26.66
N ASN A 46 -10.29 6.33 26.43
CA ASN A 46 -10.85 5.14 25.79
C ASN A 46 -10.54 5.07 24.28
N LEU A 47 -10.19 6.18 23.65
CA LEU A 47 -9.90 6.27 22.21
C LEU A 47 -8.40 6.22 21.92
N ILE A 48 -7.55 6.50 22.91
CA ILE A 48 -6.09 6.45 22.78
C ILE A 48 -5.63 5.03 22.43
N ASP A 49 -6.10 4.02 23.19
CA ASP A 49 -5.74 2.63 22.92
C ASP A 49 -6.18 2.22 21.50
N TYR A 50 -7.41 2.57 21.12
CA TYR A 50 -7.92 2.32 19.78
C TYR A 50 -7.04 2.99 18.70
N ALA A 51 -6.63 4.25 18.90
CA ALA A 51 -5.76 4.97 17.99
C ALA A 51 -4.40 4.26 17.82
N ILE A 52 -3.79 3.82 18.93
CA ILE A 52 -2.51 3.09 18.91
C ILE A 52 -2.64 1.77 18.14
N TYR A 53 -3.66 0.97 18.44
CA TYR A 53 -3.88 -0.30 17.75
C TYR A 53 -4.15 -0.09 16.26
N ARG A 54 -4.95 0.92 15.90
CA ARG A 54 -5.26 1.25 14.51
C ARG A 54 -4.00 1.67 13.74
N GLU A 55 -3.17 2.52 14.33
CA GLU A 55 -1.91 2.96 13.72
C GLU A 55 -0.96 1.77 13.50
N ALA A 56 -0.80 0.89 14.50
CA ALA A 56 0.03 -0.30 14.39
C ALA A 56 -0.44 -1.24 13.26
N ALA A 57 -1.75 -1.47 13.14
CA ALA A 57 -2.33 -2.29 12.09
C ALA A 57 -2.09 -1.70 10.68
N VAL A 58 -2.30 -0.39 10.51
CA VAL A 58 -2.10 0.29 9.22
C VAL A 58 -0.62 0.32 8.84
N ARG A 59 0.28 0.55 9.81
CA ARG A 59 1.73 0.48 9.61
C ARG A 59 2.18 -0.89 9.13
N ALA A 60 1.71 -1.96 9.77
CA ALA A 60 2.01 -3.33 9.36
C ALA A 60 1.54 -3.61 7.92
N LYS A 61 0.33 -3.17 7.56
CA LYS A 61 -0.21 -3.27 6.19
C LYS A 61 0.65 -2.49 5.19
N TYR A 62 1.03 -1.25 5.49
CA TYR A 62 1.88 -0.43 4.63
C TYR A 62 3.25 -1.09 4.40
N THR A 63 3.90 -1.57 5.47
CA THR A 63 5.18 -2.29 5.38
C THR A 63 5.07 -3.55 4.51
N TYR A 64 4.01 -4.35 4.70
CA TYR A 64 3.76 -5.53 3.85
C TYR A 64 3.66 -5.15 2.37
N LEU A 65 2.88 -4.12 2.02
CA LEU A 65 2.71 -3.70 0.63
C LEU A 65 4.03 -3.21 0.01
N LEU A 66 4.86 -2.48 0.76
CA LEU A 66 6.20 -2.09 0.32
C LEU A 66 7.11 -3.30 0.08
N MET A 67 7.05 -4.33 0.95
CA MET A 67 7.79 -5.58 0.74
C MET A 67 7.33 -6.29 -0.53
N GLN A 68 6.04 -6.28 -0.83
CA GLN A 68 5.50 -6.86 -2.07
C GLN A 68 5.97 -6.09 -3.30
N ALA A 69 6.02 -4.75 -3.25
CA ALA A 69 6.57 -3.95 -4.35
C ALA A 69 8.06 -4.23 -4.58
N ARG A 70 8.85 -4.33 -3.51
CA ARG A 70 10.29 -4.69 -3.58
C ARG A 70 10.53 -6.06 -4.22
N LYS A 71 9.70 -7.07 -3.93
CA LYS A 71 9.78 -8.40 -4.56
C LYS A 71 9.54 -8.38 -6.06
N LEU A 72 8.82 -7.36 -6.55
CA LEU A 72 8.48 -7.17 -7.95
C LEU A 72 9.43 -6.17 -8.65
N ASP A 73 10.49 -5.74 -7.96
CA ASP A 73 11.41 -4.69 -8.41
C ASP A 73 10.72 -3.36 -8.78
N ILE A 74 9.54 -3.12 -8.18
CA ILE A 74 8.81 -1.86 -8.37
C ILE A 74 9.45 -0.83 -7.47
N LYS A 75 10.06 0.19 -8.08
CA LYS A 75 10.48 1.40 -7.38
C LYS A 75 9.24 2.21 -7.04
N VAL A 76 8.78 2.05 -5.81
CA VAL A 76 7.91 3.04 -5.17
C VAL A 76 8.83 4.21 -4.86
N ASN A 77 9.12 5.05 -5.85
CA ASN A 77 9.83 6.30 -5.57
C ASN A 77 9.02 7.08 -4.53
N GLU A 78 9.72 7.68 -3.57
CA GLU A 78 9.19 8.85 -2.90
C GLU A 78 8.88 9.88 -4.00
N TYR A 79 7.64 10.37 -4.06
CA TYR A 79 7.04 11.31 -5.02
C TYR A 79 6.31 10.73 -6.25
N ASP A 80 4.97 10.78 -6.20
CA ASP A 80 4.09 11.42 -7.21
C ASP A 80 2.63 11.56 -6.69
N ALA A 81 2.47 12.18 -5.53
CA ALA A 81 1.27 12.95 -5.25
C ALA A 81 1.67 14.43 -5.40
N CYS A 82 1.13 15.11 -6.41
CA CYS A 82 1.31 16.54 -6.71
C CYS A 82 2.49 16.92 -7.62
N SER A 83 2.37 16.75 -8.95
CA SER A 83 3.06 17.64 -9.92
C SER A 83 2.44 17.73 -11.32
N GLU A 84 1.13 17.51 -11.49
CA GLU A 84 0.44 18.08 -12.66
C GLU A 84 -0.16 19.45 -12.28
N LYS A 85 0.69 20.45 -12.50
CA LYS A 85 0.35 21.83 -12.89
C LYS A 85 -0.83 22.49 -12.14
N ILE A 86 -0.51 23.14 -11.03
CA ILE A 86 -1.00 24.53 -10.86
C ILE A 86 -0.07 25.38 -11.73
N SER A 87 -0.44 25.51 -13.01
CA SER A 87 0.12 26.47 -13.95
C SER A 87 -1.07 27.17 -14.60
N SER A 88 -1.11 28.49 -14.40
CA SER A 88 -2.14 29.48 -14.77
C SER A 88 -3.22 29.74 -13.71
#